data_AF-A0A1H1PY18-F1
#
_entry.id   AF-A0A1H1PY18-F1
#
_cell.length_a   1.000
_cell.length_b   1.000
_cell.length_c   1.000
_cell.angle_alpha   90.00
_cell.angle_beta   90.00
_cell.angle_gamma   90.00
#
_symmetry.space_group_name_H-M   'P 1'
#
loop_
_entity.id
_entity.type
_entity.pdbx_description
1 polymer ?
#
loop_
_entity_poly.entity_id
_entity_poly.type
_entity_poly.pdbx_seq_one_letter_code
_entity_poly.pdbx_strand_id
1 'polypeptide(L)'
;MKKILFPIMLVFAFYGCSVESLESSEEIITVDAKGKNTVQSADINEFEYPTEDVCVDSEATFTFNVPVGTNIQIQELIGGEWIQVTQDNGTTTNPQIYTMSWNVPGVHYFRYKAGSGGFTEIAPITVVDCSECEESFSHVTNPDGSYTFTYIPADDLENAEIIFTFAQSVVTNWVESSHETVWDHRGVTEHAFLDLVACETYEWQVILDKNCSGNSPNSNVWTNFKVNDVSKKTENTPNLTQSCN
;
A
#
# COMPACT_ATOMS: atom_id res chain seq x y z
N MET A 1 -6.73 -39.43 -46.15
CA MET A 1 -8.06 -39.93 -45.77
C MET A 1 -8.83 -38.81 -45.07
N LYS A 2 -10.08 -38.61 -45.49
CA LYS A 2 -11.21 -37.87 -44.88
C LYS A 2 -10.94 -36.55 -44.14
N LYS A 3 -11.25 -35.46 -44.86
CA LYS A 3 -11.68 -34.16 -44.34
C LYS A 3 -13.11 -34.30 -43.78
N ILE A 4 -13.41 -33.66 -42.64
CA ILE A 4 -14.79 -33.48 -42.16
C ILE A 4 -15.06 -31.98 -42.14
N LEU A 5 -15.86 -31.55 -43.13
CA LEU A 5 -16.72 -30.37 -43.05
C LEU A 5 -17.91 -30.70 -42.14
N PHE A 6 -18.37 -29.75 -41.33
CA PHE A 6 -19.82 -29.53 -41.16
C PHE A 6 -20.10 -28.06 -40.78
N PRO A 7 -20.90 -27.33 -41.59
CA PRO A 7 -21.44 -26.00 -41.27
C PRO A 7 -22.85 -26.13 -40.66
N ILE A 8 -23.28 -25.16 -39.85
CA ILE A 8 -24.66 -24.89 -39.38
C ILE A 8 -24.56 -23.62 -38.51
N MET A 9 -25.45 -22.63 -38.51
CA MET A 9 -26.55 -22.20 -39.36
C MET A 9 -26.94 -20.83 -38.77
N LEU A 10 -27.12 -19.86 -39.65
CA LEU A 10 -27.58 -18.50 -39.36
C LEU A 10 -29.07 -18.53 -39.00
N VAL A 11 -29.49 -17.90 -37.89
CA VAL A 11 -30.90 -17.58 -37.63
C VAL A 11 -31.01 -16.08 -37.37
N PHE A 12 -31.56 -15.38 -38.37
CA PHE A 12 -32.13 -14.04 -38.23
C PHE A 12 -33.52 -14.18 -37.60
N ALA A 13 -33.74 -13.51 -36.48
CA ALA A 13 -35.09 -13.19 -36.00
C ALA A 13 -35.22 -11.67 -35.98
N PHE A 14 -35.85 -11.13 -37.03
CA PHE A 14 -36.45 -9.81 -37.02
C PHE A 14 -37.74 -9.91 -36.20
N TYR A 15 -37.85 -9.10 -35.14
CA TYR A 15 -39.14 -8.66 -34.63
C TYR A 15 -39.14 -7.14 -34.65
N GLY A 16 -39.90 -6.60 -35.59
CA GLY A 16 -40.36 -5.22 -35.55
C GLY A 16 -41.48 -5.07 -34.52
N CYS A 17 -41.53 -3.91 -33.89
CA CYS A 17 -42.77 -3.36 -33.36
C CYS A 17 -42.90 -1.91 -33.81
N SER A 18 -44.12 -1.63 -34.25
CA SER A 18 -44.66 -0.46 -34.91
C SER A 18 -44.14 0.90 -34.45
N VAL A 19 -43.85 1.72 -35.45
CA VAL A 19 -44.20 3.15 -35.45
C VAL A 19 -45.71 3.26 -35.65
N GLU A 20 -46.45 3.65 -34.62
CA GLU A 20 -47.76 4.27 -34.78
C GLU A 20 -47.64 5.74 -34.37
N SER A 21 -47.67 6.59 -35.40
CA SER A 21 -47.96 8.00 -35.31
C SER A 21 -49.46 8.20 -35.07
N LEU A 22 -49.83 8.92 -34.02
CA LEU A 22 -51.13 9.60 -33.93
C LEU A 22 -50.90 11.01 -33.40
N GLU A 23 -50.81 11.95 -34.34
CA GLU A 23 -51.22 13.33 -34.12
C GLU A 23 -52.77 13.41 -34.07
N SER A 24 -53.26 14.50 -33.47
CA SER A 24 -54.65 14.98 -33.42
C SER A 24 -55.46 14.53 -32.21
N SER A 25 -55.55 15.37 -31.18
CA SER A 25 -56.53 16.46 -31.14
C SER A 25 -56.55 17.10 -29.75
N GLU A 26 -56.65 18.43 -29.74
CA GLU A 26 -56.79 19.26 -28.55
C GLU A 26 -58.10 18.93 -27.81
N GLU A 27 -58.03 18.76 -26.49
CA GLU A 27 -59.07 19.25 -25.60
C GLU A 27 -58.43 19.76 -24.30
N ILE A 28 -58.57 21.07 -24.09
CA ILE A 28 -58.06 21.83 -22.96
C ILE A 28 -59.08 21.71 -21.83
N ILE A 29 -58.72 21.09 -20.70
CA ILE A 29 -59.30 21.41 -19.39
C ILE A 29 -58.18 21.53 -18.34
N THR A 30 -58.30 22.60 -17.58
CA THR A 30 -57.32 23.32 -16.75
C THR A 30 -56.86 22.63 -15.45
N VAL A 31 -55.55 22.79 -15.19
CA VAL A 31 -54.88 23.10 -13.90
C VAL A 31 -55.05 22.10 -12.75
N ASP A 32 -54.00 21.30 -12.52
CA ASP A 32 -53.34 21.23 -11.20
C ASP A 32 -51.85 20.90 -11.40
N ALA A 33 -51.09 21.93 -11.78
CA ALA A 33 -49.63 21.85 -11.88
C ALA A 33 -49.05 21.81 -10.46
N LYS A 34 -49.00 20.63 -9.85
CA LYS A 34 -48.06 20.39 -8.74
C LYS A 34 -46.67 20.56 -9.32
N GLY A 35 -46.07 21.71 -8.96
CA GLY A 35 -44.74 22.12 -9.35
C GLY A 35 -43.79 20.94 -9.34
N LYS A 36 -43.32 20.58 -10.53
CA LYS A 36 -42.08 19.83 -10.69
C LYS A 36 -41.04 20.72 -10.02
N ASN A 37 -40.69 20.39 -8.77
CA ASN A 37 -39.46 20.90 -8.18
C ASN A 37 -38.37 20.43 -9.14
N THR A 38 -37.95 21.35 -10.00
CA THR A 38 -36.70 21.24 -10.73
C THR A 38 -35.66 21.21 -9.63
N VAL A 39 -35.31 20.01 -9.18
CA VAL A 39 -34.23 19.84 -8.23
C VAL A 39 -33.00 20.30 -9.00
N GLN A 40 -32.53 21.47 -8.60
CA GLN A 40 -31.25 22.03 -9.01
C GLN A 40 -30.25 20.90 -8.78
N SER A 41 -29.68 20.33 -9.84
CA SER A 41 -28.53 19.45 -9.68
C SER A 41 -27.49 20.31 -8.99
N ALA A 42 -27.16 19.99 -7.74
CA ALA A 42 -26.00 20.58 -7.13
C ALA A 42 -24.84 20.31 -8.09
N ASP A 43 -24.23 21.36 -8.62
CA ASP A 43 -22.96 21.25 -9.32
C ASP A 43 -22.02 20.55 -8.33
N ILE A 44 -21.71 19.28 -8.60
CA ILE A 44 -20.73 18.53 -7.83
C ILE A 44 -19.40 19.17 -8.21
N ASN A 45 -18.85 19.98 -7.30
CA ASN A 45 -17.60 20.70 -7.53
C ASN A 45 -16.39 19.78 -7.35
N GLU A 46 -16.43 18.55 -7.88
CA GLU A 46 -15.37 17.51 -7.85
C GLU A 46 -15.50 16.49 -6.70
N PHE A 47 -15.32 15.20 -7.05
CA PHE A 47 -15.19 14.07 -6.11
C PHE A 47 -13.80 13.47 -6.32
N GLU A 48 -12.98 13.50 -5.28
CA GLU A 48 -11.62 12.97 -5.32
C GLU A 48 -11.55 11.63 -4.60
N TYR A 49 -10.78 10.72 -5.17
CA TYR A 49 -10.59 9.36 -4.70
C TYR A 49 -9.17 8.89 -5.06
N PRO A 50 -8.64 7.83 -4.42
CA PRO A 50 -7.32 7.31 -4.76
C PRO A 50 -7.27 6.83 -6.22
N THR A 51 -6.31 7.34 -6.97
CA THR A 51 -6.07 6.94 -8.37
C THR A 51 -4.84 6.06 -8.54
N GLU A 52 -4.04 5.91 -7.49
CA GLU A 52 -2.88 5.01 -7.42
C GLU A 52 -3.24 3.78 -6.59
N ASP A 53 -2.38 2.75 -6.64
CA ASP A 53 -2.55 1.55 -5.83
C ASP A 53 -2.54 1.91 -4.34
N VAL A 54 -3.48 1.33 -3.59
CA VAL A 54 -3.59 1.53 -2.14
C VAL A 54 -3.04 0.30 -1.43
N CYS A 55 -2.26 0.51 -0.38
CA CYS A 55 -1.73 -0.58 0.41
C CYS A 55 -2.80 -1.21 1.31
N VAL A 56 -2.74 -2.54 1.48
CA VAL A 56 -3.46 -3.24 2.56
C VAL A 56 -3.17 -2.53 3.90
N ASP A 57 -4.20 -2.44 4.73
CA ASP A 57 -4.22 -1.79 6.06
C ASP A 57 -3.88 -0.29 6.10
N SER A 58 -3.62 0.34 4.94
CA SER A 58 -3.47 1.80 4.83
C SER A 58 -4.81 2.50 4.61
N GLU A 59 -4.94 3.73 5.11
CA GLU A 59 -6.14 4.54 4.92
C GLU A 59 -6.19 5.19 3.52
N ALA A 60 -7.20 4.84 2.73
CA ALA A 60 -7.63 5.59 1.55
C ALA A 60 -8.60 6.70 1.93
N THR A 61 -8.48 7.84 1.25
CA THR A 61 -9.35 9.01 1.48
C THR A 61 -10.27 9.27 0.29
N PHE A 62 -11.55 9.48 0.57
CA PHE A 62 -12.57 9.94 -0.38
C PHE A 62 -13.05 11.32 0.01
N THR A 63 -12.98 12.28 -0.91
CA THR A 63 -13.24 13.70 -0.65
C THR A 63 -14.38 14.21 -1.53
N PHE A 64 -15.45 14.68 -0.90
CA PHE A 64 -16.53 15.37 -1.59
C PHE A 64 -16.39 16.88 -1.43
N ASN A 65 -16.16 17.58 -2.55
CA ASN A 65 -16.22 19.04 -2.62
C ASN A 65 -17.66 19.46 -2.96
N VAL A 66 -18.57 19.39 -1.99
CA VAL A 66 -19.99 19.69 -2.16
C VAL A 66 -20.49 20.70 -1.13
N PRO A 67 -21.52 21.53 -1.42
CA PRO A 67 -22.10 22.44 -0.44
C PRO A 67 -22.55 21.72 0.83
N VAL A 68 -22.39 22.37 1.99
CA VAL A 68 -22.92 21.88 3.27
C VAL A 68 -24.43 21.64 3.15
N GLY A 69 -24.90 20.53 3.73
CA GLY A 69 -26.29 20.07 3.63
C GLY A 69 -26.58 19.21 2.42
N THR A 70 -25.57 18.86 1.60
CA THR A 70 -25.72 17.93 0.48
C THR A 70 -25.81 16.50 0.97
N ASN A 71 -26.77 15.72 0.49
CA ASN A 71 -26.82 14.28 0.77
C ASN A 71 -25.73 13.56 -0.04
N ILE A 72 -24.96 12.68 0.57
CA ILE A 72 -23.93 11.90 -0.13
C ILE A 72 -23.95 10.43 0.29
N GLN A 73 -23.45 9.57 -0.59
CA GLN A 73 -23.39 8.12 -0.38
C GLN A 73 -22.25 7.53 -1.18
N ILE A 74 -21.49 6.60 -0.58
CA ILE A 74 -20.51 5.74 -1.27
C ILE A 74 -20.97 4.29 -1.12
N GLN A 75 -20.88 3.53 -2.21
CA GLN A 75 -21.13 2.09 -2.24
C GLN A 75 -19.98 1.35 -2.90
N GLU A 76 -19.74 0.12 -2.44
CA GLU A 76 -18.77 -0.83 -2.97
C GLU A 76 -19.49 -2.05 -3.53
N LEU A 77 -18.99 -2.63 -4.62
CA LEU A 77 -19.50 -3.87 -5.18
C LEU A 77 -18.85 -5.07 -4.48
N ILE A 78 -19.62 -5.79 -3.66
CA ILE A 78 -19.16 -6.99 -2.93
C ILE A 78 -20.07 -8.16 -3.28
N GLY A 79 -19.51 -9.25 -3.79
CA GLY A 79 -20.29 -10.45 -4.14
C GLY A 79 -21.35 -10.25 -5.23
N GLY A 80 -21.19 -9.22 -6.07
CA GLY A 80 -22.17 -8.85 -7.11
C GLY A 80 -23.29 -7.91 -6.63
N GLU A 81 -23.25 -7.47 -5.37
CA GLU A 81 -24.22 -6.53 -4.80
C GLU A 81 -23.54 -5.23 -4.37
N TRP A 82 -24.23 -4.11 -4.55
CA TRP A 82 -23.75 -2.80 -4.12
C TRP A 82 -24.06 -2.58 -2.63
N ILE A 83 -23.03 -2.65 -1.80
CA ILE A 83 -23.11 -2.48 -0.35
C ILE A 83 -22.77 -1.04 0.02
N GLN A 84 -23.52 -0.48 0.97
CA GLN A 84 -23.27 0.87 1.45
C GLN A 84 -22.05 0.90 2.38
N VAL A 85 -21.06 1.72 2.00
CA VAL A 85 -19.87 2.00 2.80
C VAL A 85 -20.13 3.17 3.75
N THR A 86 -20.68 4.27 3.21
CA THR A 86 -21.03 5.45 3.99
C THR A 86 -22.21 6.20 3.38
N GLN A 87 -22.91 6.96 4.20
CA GLN A 87 -24.01 7.84 3.81
C GLN A 87 -24.17 8.99 4.81
N ASP A 88 -24.23 10.21 4.29
CA ASP A 88 -24.65 11.38 5.05
C ASP A 88 -25.92 12.00 4.45
N ASN A 89 -26.89 12.28 5.31
CA ASN A 89 -28.14 12.97 4.94
C ASN A 89 -28.01 14.48 5.12
N GLY A 90 -26.93 15.04 4.56
CA GLY A 90 -26.56 16.44 4.67
C GLY A 90 -25.16 16.59 5.26
N THR A 91 -24.17 16.84 4.39
CA THR A 91 -22.79 17.11 4.79
C THR A 91 -22.72 18.25 5.81
N THR A 92 -21.75 18.18 6.72
CA THR A 92 -21.56 19.22 7.75
C THR A 92 -20.36 20.12 7.47
N THR A 93 -19.43 19.66 6.63
CA THR A 93 -18.25 20.39 6.19
C THR A 93 -18.15 20.41 4.66
N ASN A 94 -17.28 21.28 4.14
CA ASN A 94 -16.85 21.26 2.75
C ASN A 94 -15.33 21.57 2.71
N PRO A 95 -14.47 20.61 2.33
CA PRO A 95 -14.82 19.26 1.88
C PRO A 95 -15.38 18.36 2.99
N GLN A 96 -16.15 17.35 2.59
CA GLN A 96 -16.52 16.22 3.45
C GLN A 96 -15.60 15.04 3.12
N ILE A 97 -14.94 14.49 4.14
CA ILE A 97 -13.88 13.48 3.99
C ILE A 97 -14.31 12.17 4.64
N TYR A 98 -14.02 11.05 3.97
CA TYR A 98 -14.14 9.71 4.54
C TYR A 98 -12.85 8.92 4.34
N THR A 99 -12.48 8.16 5.35
CA THR A 99 -11.37 7.20 5.27
C THR A 99 -11.88 5.77 5.27
N MET A 100 -11.16 4.88 4.58
CA MET A 100 -11.42 3.45 4.56
C MET A 100 -10.10 2.69 4.41
N SER A 101 -10.03 1.49 4.95
CA SER A 101 -8.91 0.56 4.76
C SER A 101 -9.43 -0.83 4.38
N TRP A 102 -8.57 -1.62 3.76
CA TRP A 102 -8.86 -3.00 3.37
C TRP A 102 -7.80 -3.93 3.94
N ASN A 103 -8.22 -5.09 4.41
CA ASN A 103 -7.35 -6.10 5.00
C ASN A 103 -7.01 -7.26 4.04
N VAL A 104 -7.41 -7.14 2.77
CA VAL A 104 -7.13 -8.11 1.72
C VAL A 104 -6.83 -7.37 0.40
N PRO A 105 -5.83 -7.83 -0.38
CA PRO A 105 -5.57 -7.25 -1.69
C PRO A 105 -6.68 -7.62 -2.67
N GLY A 106 -6.92 -6.75 -3.66
CA GLY A 106 -7.98 -6.96 -4.63
C GLY A 106 -8.29 -5.73 -5.49
N VAL A 107 -9.19 -5.90 -6.44
CA VAL A 107 -9.75 -4.80 -7.22
C VAL A 107 -11.14 -4.49 -6.67
N HIS A 108 -11.32 -3.26 -6.22
CA HIS A 108 -12.52 -2.79 -5.55
C HIS A 108 -13.26 -1.79 -6.45
N TYR A 109 -14.56 -2.04 -6.65
CA TYR A 109 -15.40 -1.21 -7.52
C TYR A 109 -16.30 -0.33 -6.68
N PHE A 110 -16.30 0.96 -6.95
CA PHE A 110 -17.09 1.94 -6.21
C PHE A 110 -18.04 2.70 -7.10
N ARG A 111 -19.11 3.17 -6.47
CA ARG A 111 -19.97 4.20 -7.01
C ARG A 111 -20.36 5.17 -5.90
N TYR A 112 -20.58 6.42 -6.26
CA TYR A 112 -21.00 7.45 -5.33
C TYR A 112 -22.24 8.16 -5.83
N LYS A 113 -22.96 8.84 -4.94
CA LYS A 113 -23.95 9.85 -5.32
C LYS A 113 -23.78 11.08 -4.45
N ALA A 114 -24.06 12.24 -5.04
CA ALA A 114 -24.18 13.50 -4.33
C ALA A 114 -25.46 14.23 -4.71
N GLY A 115 -26.11 14.85 -3.72
CA GLY A 115 -27.40 15.50 -3.86
C GLY A 115 -28.54 14.53 -4.17
N SER A 116 -29.44 14.95 -5.05
CA SER A 116 -30.59 14.17 -5.51
C SER A 116 -30.32 13.33 -6.75
N GLY A 117 -29.06 13.29 -7.22
CA GLY A 117 -28.67 12.60 -8.45
C GLY A 117 -28.70 11.08 -8.33
N GLY A 118 -28.46 10.43 -9.48
CA GLY A 118 -28.17 8.99 -9.53
C GLY A 118 -26.75 8.68 -9.08
N PHE A 119 -26.41 7.39 -9.05
CA PHE A 119 -25.03 6.97 -8.79
C PHE A 119 -24.12 7.18 -9.99
N THR A 120 -22.89 7.58 -9.72
CA THR A 120 -21.76 7.66 -10.64
C THR A 120 -20.74 6.61 -10.25
N GLU A 121 -20.36 5.74 -11.20
CA GLU A 121 -19.28 4.77 -11.01
C GLU A 121 -17.92 5.46 -11.23
N ILE A 122 -16.90 5.03 -10.47
CA ILE A 122 -15.52 5.52 -10.61
C ILE A 122 -14.61 4.44 -11.19
N ALA A 123 -13.37 4.82 -11.51
CA ALA A 123 -12.35 3.83 -11.84
C ALA A 123 -12.14 2.87 -10.64
N PRO A 124 -11.91 1.57 -10.89
CA PRO A 124 -11.65 0.62 -9.80
C PRO A 124 -10.40 1.03 -9.03
N ILE A 125 -10.46 0.84 -7.71
CA ILE A 125 -9.30 1.03 -6.83
C ILE A 125 -8.61 -0.32 -6.69
N THR A 126 -7.32 -0.36 -6.99
CA THR A 126 -6.49 -1.55 -6.75
C THR A 126 -5.91 -1.45 -5.35
N VAL A 127 -6.22 -2.44 -4.51
CA VAL A 127 -5.57 -2.64 -3.22
C VAL A 127 -4.51 -3.72 -3.42
N VAL A 128 -3.25 -3.36 -3.14
CA VAL A 128 -2.11 -4.27 -3.27
C VAL A 128 -1.52 -4.53 -1.90
N ASP A 129 -0.85 -5.66 -1.80
CA ASP A 129 0.02 -5.90 -0.67
C ASP A 129 1.30 -5.05 -0.88
N CYS A 130 1.43 -3.97 -0.12
CA CYS A 130 2.62 -3.12 -0.17
C CYS A 130 3.75 -3.64 0.72
N SER A 131 3.58 -4.80 1.39
CA SER A 131 4.66 -5.45 2.13
C SER A 131 5.76 -6.00 1.20
N GLU A 132 5.63 -5.89 -0.13
CA GLU A 132 6.64 -6.30 -1.10
C GLU A 132 7.92 -5.42 -1.11
N CYS A 133 8.39 -4.93 0.04
CA CYS A 133 9.80 -4.62 0.13
C CYS A 133 10.58 -5.94 0.20
N GLU A 134 11.54 -6.12 -0.71
CA GLU A 134 12.44 -7.25 -0.58
C GLU A 134 13.30 -7.07 0.68
N GLU A 135 13.38 -8.12 1.50
CA GLU A 135 14.30 -8.16 2.62
C GLU A 135 15.72 -7.85 2.09
N SER A 136 16.37 -6.86 2.70
CA SER A 136 17.70 -6.46 2.28
C SER A 136 18.61 -6.14 3.44
N PHE A 137 19.88 -6.44 3.25
CA PHE A 137 20.95 -6.11 4.18
C PHE A 137 22.14 -5.57 3.41
N SER A 138 22.71 -4.47 3.89
CA SER A 138 23.89 -3.86 3.30
C SER A 138 24.76 -3.20 4.36
N HIS A 139 25.97 -2.82 3.98
CA HIS A 139 26.82 -1.98 4.81
C HIS A 139 27.73 -1.09 3.97
N VAL A 140 28.12 0.03 4.54
CA VAL A 140 29.06 0.97 3.95
C VAL A 140 30.16 1.35 4.95
N THR A 141 31.34 1.68 4.43
CA THR A 141 32.40 2.32 5.23
C THR A 141 32.25 3.83 5.11
N ASN A 142 32.12 4.51 6.23
CA ASN A 142 31.94 5.96 6.28
C ASN A 142 33.30 6.70 6.16
N PRO A 143 33.30 7.98 5.78
CA PRO A 143 34.52 8.77 5.66
C PRO A 143 35.33 8.91 6.95
N ASP A 144 34.68 8.79 8.11
CA ASP A 144 35.29 8.85 9.43
C ASP A 144 35.87 7.51 9.91
N GLY A 145 35.74 6.45 9.10
CA GLY A 145 36.22 5.10 9.41
C GLY A 145 35.24 4.24 10.21
N SER A 146 34.06 4.75 10.55
CA SER A 146 32.95 3.94 11.08
C SER A 146 32.29 3.10 9.97
N TYR A 147 31.46 2.15 10.37
CA TYR A 147 30.65 1.34 9.47
C TYR A 147 29.17 1.55 9.76
N THR A 148 28.36 1.78 8.73
CA THR A 148 26.91 1.78 8.84
C THR A 148 26.37 0.50 8.24
N PHE A 149 25.60 -0.24 9.03
CA PHE A 149 24.84 -1.41 8.62
C PHE A 149 23.39 -1.01 8.43
N THR A 150 22.80 -1.41 7.31
CA THR A 150 21.40 -1.10 6.97
C THR A 150 20.64 -2.40 6.74
N TYR A 151 19.50 -2.55 7.40
CA TYR A 151 18.61 -3.70 7.25
C TYR A 151 17.17 -3.23 7.02
N ILE A 152 16.49 -3.88 6.06
CA ILE A 152 15.07 -3.68 5.76
C ILE A 152 14.42 -5.07 5.82
N PRO A 153 13.52 -5.34 6.78
CA PRO A 153 12.78 -6.59 6.84
C PRO A 153 11.65 -6.59 5.79
N ALA A 154 11.33 -7.75 5.22
CA ALA A 154 10.18 -7.91 4.34
C ALA A 154 8.85 -8.03 5.12
N ASP A 155 8.91 -8.53 6.35
CA ASP A 155 7.75 -8.83 7.18
C ASP A 155 7.90 -8.18 8.57
N ASP A 156 6.79 -7.98 9.27
CA ASP A 156 6.80 -7.62 10.69
C ASP A 156 7.39 -8.79 11.52
N LEU A 157 8.37 -8.49 12.37
CA LEU A 157 9.03 -9.45 13.24
C LEU A 157 9.01 -8.96 14.69
N GLU A 158 8.08 -9.50 15.49
CA GLU A 158 8.03 -9.23 16.93
C GLU A 158 9.22 -9.86 17.66
N ASN A 159 9.84 -9.09 18.57
CA ASN A 159 10.96 -9.47 19.42
C ASN A 159 12.06 -10.23 18.65
N ALA A 160 12.42 -9.72 17.48
CA ALA A 160 13.44 -10.28 16.62
C ALA A 160 14.82 -10.16 17.26
N GLU A 161 15.57 -11.25 17.32
CA GLU A 161 16.96 -11.24 17.77
C GLU A 161 17.88 -10.84 16.62
N ILE A 162 18.56 -9.71 16.79
CA ILE A 162 19.58 -9.21 15.87
C ILE A 162 20.95 -9.56 16.40
N ILE A 163 21.79 -10.15 15.54
CA ILE A 163 23.12 -10.62 15.92
C ILE A 163 24.16 -10.13 14.93
N PHE A 164 25.09 -9.30 15.41
CA PHE A 164 26.33 -8.99 14.69
C PHE A 164 27.45 -9.92 15.12
N THR A 165 28.32 -10.33 14.19
CA THR A 165 29.53 -11.11 14.49
C THR A 165 30.79 -10.35 14.11
N PHE A 166 31.62 -10.05 15.12
CA PHE A 166 32.86 -9.29 15.04
C PHE A 166 34.06 -10.20 15.36
N ALA A 167 34.42 -11.09 14.42
CA ALA A 167 35.32 -12.21 14.68
C ALA A 167 36.74 -11.84 15.14
N GLN A 168 37.31 -10.75 14.61
CA GLN A 168 38.65 -10.26 14.96
C GLN A 168 38.60 -8.75 15.22
N SER A 169 37.57 -8.29 15.91
CA SER A 169 37.45 -6.91 16.31
C SER A 169 37.00 -6.77 17.75
N VAL A 170 37.32 -5.63 18.32
CA VAL A 170 36.63 -5.10 19.50
C VAL A 170 35.65 -4.06 19.00
N VAL A 171 34.37 -4.24 19.31
CA VAL A 171 33.37 -3.18 19.17
C VAL A 171 33.74 -2.10 20.15
N THR A 172 34.18 -0.93 19.65
CA THR A 172 34.62 0.15 20.52
C THR A 172 33.48 1.04 20.93
N ASN A 173 32.55 1.30 20.01
CA ASN A 173 31.37 2.08 20.28
C ASN A 173 30.28 1.86 19.22
N TRP A 174 29.03 1.77 19.68
CA TRP A 174 27.86 2.03 18.84
C TRP A 174 27.62 3.54 18.83
N VAL A 175 27.76 4.16 17.67
CA VAL A 175 27.80 5.62 17.54
C VAL A 175 26.38 6.18 17.45
N GLU A 176 25.60 5.60 16.55
CA GLU A 176 24.24 6.04 16.24
C GLU A 176 23.44 4.83 15.77
N SER A 177 22.15 4.84 16.08
CA SER A 177 21.19 3.89 15.54
C SER A 177 19.90 4.62 15.20
N SER A 178 19.25 4.23 14.10
CA SER A 178 17.96 4.83 13.73
C SER A 178 16.88 4.54 14.77
N HIS A 179 17.06 3.48 15.56
CA HIS A 179 16.17 3.04 16.63
C HIS A 179 16.94 2.75 17.91
N GLU A 180 16.33 2.98 19.07
CA GLU A 180 16.94 2.65 20.36
C GLU A 180 17.24 1.14 20.42
N THR A 181 18.53 0.80 20.53
CA THR A 181 18.99 -0.58 20.50
C THR A 181 19.91 -0.83 21.69
N VAL A 182 19.57 -1.81 22.53
CA VAL A 182 20.38 -2.21 23.68
C VAL A 182 21.15 -3.48 23.32
N TRP A 183 22.47 -3.36 23.28
CA TRP A 183 23.37 -4.45 22.90
C TRP A 183 23.84 -5.27 24.11
N ASP A 184 23.78 -6.60 23.97
CA ASP A 184 24.33 -7.59 24.89
C ASP A 184 25.52 -8.31 24.23
N HIS A 185 26.71 -8.05 24.77
CA HIS A 185 27.96 -8.59 24.25
C HIS A 185 28.16 -10.06 24.67
N ARG A 186 28.39 -10.94 23.69
CA ARG A 186 28.60 -12.39 23.90
C ARG A 186 29.82 -12.91 23.14
N GLY A 187 31.00 -12.52 23.61
CA GLY A 187 32.27 -13.04 23.09
C GLY A 187 32.67 -12.38 21.77
N VAL A 188 32.27 -12.95 20.63
CA VAL A 188 32.52 -12.34 19.31
C VAL A 188 31.24 -11.83 18.65
N THR A 189 30.12 -11.85 19.37
CA THR A 189 28.83 -11.38 18.88
C THR A 189 28.25 -10.29 19.75
N GLU A 190 27.47 -9.40 19.15
CA GLU A 190 26.60 -8.43 19.82
C GLU A 190 25.14 -8.80 19.51
N HIS A 191 24.31 -8.89 20.54
CA HIS A 191 22.92 -9.29 20.43
C HIS A 191 22.00 -8.13 20.83
N ALA A 192 20.88 -7.97 20.14
CA ALA A 192 19.81 -7.06 20.55
C ALA A 192 18.44 -7.69 20.20
N PHE A 193 17.39 -7.23 20.87
CA PHE A 193 16.02 -7.62 20.58
C PHE A 193 15.20 -6.38 20.22
N LEU A 194 14.50 -6.42 19.10
CA LEU A 194 13.69 -5.32 18.57
C LEU A 194 12.40 -5.86 17.95
N ASP A 195 11.31 -5.11 18.03
CA ASP A 195 10.17 -5.31 17.14
C ASP A 195 10.50 -4.63 15.82
N LEU A 196 10.60 -5.41 14.74
CA LEU A 196 10.92 -4.89 13.40
C LEU A 196 9.64 -4.79 12.58
N VAL A 197 9.41 -3.63 11.99
CA VAL A 197 8.27 -3.35 11.12
C VAL A 197 8.70 -3.58 9.68
N ALA A 198 7.86 -4.29 8.91
CA ALA A 198 8.05 -4.51 7.49
C ALA A 198 8.36 -3.20 6.77
N CYS A 199 9.36 -3.23 5.88
CA CYS A 199 9.74 -2.12 5.02
C CYS A 199 10.31 -0.89 5.73
N GLU A 200 10.50 -0.94 7.05
CA GLU A 200 11.22 0.10 7.78
C GLU A 200 12.74 -0.08 7.66
N THR A 201 13.47 1.03 7.62
CA THR A 201 14.93 1.02 7.51
C THR A 201 15.58 1.11 8.89
N TYR A 202 16.31 0.05 9.26
CA TYR A 202 17.09 -0.02 10.48
C TYR A 202 18.56 0.21 10.17
N GLU A 203 19.16 1.20 10.82
CA GLU A 203 20.56 1.55 10.65
C GLU A 203 21.30 1.48 11.98
N TRP A 204 22.49 0.88 11.94
CA TRP A 204 23.41 0.87 13.07
C TRP A 204 24.81 1.28 12.62
N GLN A 205 25.31 2.35 13.23
CA GLN A 205 26.66 2.84 13.01
C GLN A 205 27.58 2.38 14.14
N VAL A 206 28.71 1.79 13.78
CA VAL A 206 29.66 1.22 14.73
C VAL A 206 31.09 1.56 14.35
N ILE A 207 31.93 1.77 15.38
CA ILE A 207 33.38 1.85 15.22
C ILE A 207 33.97 0.51 15.65
N LEU A 208 34.81 -0.05 14.78
CA LEU A 208 35.44 -1.35 14.97
C LEU A 208 36.95 -1.20 14.97
N ASP A 209 37.59 -1.68 16.04
CA ASP A 209 39.05 -1.75 16.11
C ASP A 209 39.53 -3.12 15.67
N LYS A 210 40.49 -3.16 14.75
CA LYS A 210 41.20 -4.38 14.36
C LYS A 210 41.93 -5.02 15.54
N ASN A 211 41.81 -6.35 15.65
CA ASN A 211 42.69 -7.15 16.50
C ASN A 211 43.71 -7.92 15.66
N CYS A 212 44.93 -7.37 15.60
CA CYS A 212 46.04 -7.92 14.81
C CYS A 212 46.93 -8.90 15.59
N SER A 213 46.40 -9.59 16.60
CA SER A 213 47.18 -10.49 17.48
C SER A 213 47.69 -11.79 16.80
N GLY A 214 47.68 -11.88 15.47
CA GLY A 214 48.09 -13.06 14.70
C GLY A 214 48.93 -12.72 13.47
N ASN A 215 49.40 -13.74 12.74
CA ASN A 215 50.27 -13.59 11.56
C ASN A 215 49.52 -13.21 10.26
N SER A 216 48.24 -12.83 10.35
CA SER A 216 47.45 -12.43 9.18
C SER A 216 47.75 -10.97 8.81
N PRO A 217 47.92 -10.63 7.52
CA PRO A 217 48.07 -9.24 7.10
C PRO A 217 46.79 -8.41 7.27
N ASN A 218 45.63 -9.05 7.51
CA ASN A 218 44.34 -8.39 7.68
C ASN A 218 43.56 -8.98 8.88
N SER A 219 42.77 -8.13 9.53
CA SER A 219 41.82 -8.45 10.60
C SER A 219 40.40 -8.47 10.06
N ASN A 220 39.66 -9.57 10.23
CA ASN A 220 38.24 -9.67 9.89
C ASN A 220 37.39 -9.01 10.97
N VAL A 221 37.11 -7.73 10.79
CA VAL A 221 36.45 -6.93 11.84
C VAL A 221 34.95 -7.19 11.93
N TRP A 222 34.31 -7.60 10.82
CA TRP A 222 32.94 -8.09 10.82
C TRP A 222 32.79 -9.23 9.80
N THR A 223 31.99 -10.24 10.16
CA THR A 223 31.83 -11.44 9.32
C THR A 223 30.39 -11.82 9.04
N ASN A 224 29.44 -11.41 9.88
CA ASN A 224 28.05 -11.82 9.70
C ASN A 224 27.06 -10.89 10.42
N PHE A 225 25.86 -10.82 9.87
CA PHE A 225 24.68 -10.23 10.47
C PHE A 225 23.53 -11.24 10.34
N LYS A 226 22.82 -11.48 11.44
CA LYS A 226 21.69 -12.39 11.48
C LYS A 226 20.47 -11.72 12.11
N VAL A 227 19.31 -12.19 11.69
CA VAL A 227 18.03 -11.94 12.35
C VAL A 227 17.38 -13.28 12.64
N ASN A 228 16.99 -13.52 13.90
CA ASN A 228 16.45 -14.81 14.38
C ASN A 228 17.32 -16.00 13.94
N ASP A 229 18.62 -15.86 14.15
CA ASP A 229 19.66 -16.82 13.78
C ASP A 229 19.89 -17.09 12.27
N VAL A 230 19.11 -16.44 11.39
CA VAL A 230 19.25 -16.52 9.93
C VAL A 230 20.20 -15.45 9.43
N SER A 231 21.27 -15.88 8.77
CA SER A 231 22.25 -14.99 8.13
C SER A 231 21.60 -14.17 7.01
N LYS A 232 21.72 -12.84 7.08
CA LYS A 232 21.29 -11.93 5.99
C LYS A 232 22.43 -11.49 5.09
N LYS A 233 23.63 -12.01 5.35
CA LYS A 233 24.78 -11.80 4.51
C LYS A 233 24.60 -12.45 3.13
N THR A 234 24.90 -11.70 2.09
CA THR A 234 24.92 -12.16 0.69
C THR A 234 26.33 -12.03 0.11
N GLU A 235 26.49 -12.41 -1.16
CA GLU A 235 27.72 -12.16 -1.93
C GLU A 235 28.07 -10.66 -2.04
N ASN A 236 27.07 -9.79 -1.95
CA ASN A 236 27.24 -8.33 -2.02
C ASN A 236 27.62 -7.69 -0.68
N THR A 237 27.62 -8.46 0.41
CA THR A 237 28.04 -8.00 1.74
C THR A 237 29.22 -8.84 2.23
N PRO A 238 30.41 -8.69 1.63
CA PRO A 238 31.60 -9.45 2.01
C PRO A 238 32.06 -9.11 3.44
N ASN A 239 32.95 -9.91 4.02
CA ASN A 239 33.56 -9.57 5.30
C ASN A 239 34.18 -8.17 5.25
N LEU A 240 34.04 -7.41 6.35
CA LEU A 240 34.81 -6.20 6.53
C LEU A 240 36.18 -6.59 7.09
N THR A 241 37.22 -6.12 6.41
CA THR A 241 38.61 -6.38 6.82
C THR A 241 39.38 -5.09 6.95
N GLN A 242 40.23 -5.00 7.97
CA GLN A 242 41.18 -3.90 8.15
C GLN A 242 42.61 -4.43 8.05
N SER A 243 43.51 -3.69 7.41
CA SER A 243 44.92 -4.09 7.30
C SER A 243 45.63 -4.00 8.65
N CYS A 244 46.49 -4.96 8.95
CA CYS A 244 47.31 -5.01 10.15
C CYS A 244 48.70 -4.38 10.00
N ASN A 245 49.03 -3.89 8.80
CA ASN A 245 50.29 -3.23 8.49
C ASN A 245 50.23 -1.72 8.68
#